data_AF-A0A7S0ZJ53-F1
#
_entry.id   AF-A0A7S0ZJ53-F1
#
_cell.length_a   1.000
_cell.length_b   1.000
_cell.length_c   1.000
_cell.angle_alpha   90.00
_cell.angle_beta   90.00
_cell.angle_gamma   90.00
#
_symmetry.space_group_name_H-M   'P 1'
#
loop_
_entity.id
_entity.type
_entity.pdbx_description
1 polymer ?
#
loop_
_entity_poly.entity_id
_entity_poly.type
_entity_poly.pdbx_seq_one_letter_code
_entity_poly.pdbx_strand_id
1 'polypeptide(L)'
;MSHYSSTTKMLDKMSSKDRDYRFMAVSDLLSDFGRDEFPTDSDSHRKISRKILQLLNDSSTEVQGLAFRCLAPLALKIEPSLVSEMIDHLTKDLLAVNASSDLPMLGLKSLVTEIPVENPVSSHVAKQSMPALLNGLMRPDLPEDIRLDCLELLNEVLLCSSSVLVEYHQRTKDALLPYIESTRPITRKRAVQCLSALSAGCSSEIFGQIMAHIEICCSSNSKTENATAALQLVGAISRQCAYRLVDTLDTLMQILVSHSRETFEDNCELHEACLFILECLLPRYGQDLGNYKSSIIELINRSMRYDPNYVGDDDDEMNNLEEDAEDNGSEAEYSDEGDDYSDDDDQSWKVRRAAVKCAQAVFLCRVPELRYLQFELSQSIIRRLSEHEESVKVEVYAAIDSLLNILLDAEVGRTAAGDPMESSDNFKESLSESVKSQVSLIINRSRTDLAGRSFKLRLGSLTVLKTLFTVLPYANDEVVKSLVPKLKVALTDSNADIRFAILGLLKAFVMYVRPPLESIKLVSQAFPFILNEADNKYYKSSTESFHLFTLI
;
A
#
# COMPACT_ATOMS: atom_id res chain seq x y z
N MET A 1 -19.22 50.97 9.70
CA MET A 1 -20.38 51.11 8.78
C MET A 1 -20.10 50.57 7.37
N SER A 2 -18.88 50.70 6.80
CA SER A 2 -18.58 50.17 5.44
C SER A 2 -18.62 48.64 5.36
N HIS A 3 -17.99 47.92 6.30
CA HIS A 3 -17.96 46.45 6.29
C HIS A 3 -19.36 45.84 6.40
N TYR A 4 -20.20 46.32 7.32
CA TYR A 4 -21.58 45.84 7.49
C TYR A 4 -22.41 45.97 6.19
N SER A 5 -22.31 47.11 5.50
CA SER A 5 -22.97 47.30 4.19
C SER A 5 -22.40 46.38 3.10
N SER A 6 -21.13 45.99 3.19
CA SER A 6 -20.49 45.04 2.26
C SER A 6 -20.98 43.62 2.50
N THR A 7 -21.02 43.18 3.76
CA THR A 7 -21.49 41.84 4.16
C THR A 7 -22.95 41.62 3.77
N THR A 8 -23.83 42.59 4.00
CA THR A 8 -25.25 42.47 3.57
C THR A 8 -25.35 42.27 2.05
N LYS A 9 -24.63 43.05 1.25
CA LYS A 9 -24.63 42.91 -0.22
C LYS A 9 -24.10 41.56 -0.68
N MET A 10 -23.06 41.04 -0.02
CA MET A 10 -22.51 39.72 -0.32
C MET A 10 -23.54 38.61 -0.02
N LEU A 11 -24.19 38.66 1.15
CA LEU A 11 -25.23 37.70 1.54
C LEU A 11 -26.45 37.73 0.60
N ASP A 12 -26.82 38.91 0.10
CA ASP A 12 -27.87 39.07 -0.89
C ASP A 12 -27.48 38.39 -2.22
N LYS A 13 -26.25 38.59 -2.70
CA LYS A 13 -25.74 37.92 -3.90
C LYS A 13 -25.66 36.39 -3.74
N MET A 14 -25.23 35.90 -2.58
CA MET A 14 -25.27 34.47 -2.23
C MET A 14 -26.68 33.89 -2.22
N SER A 15 -27.71 34.73 -2.10
CA SER A 15 -29.12 34.33 -2.13
C SER A 15 -29.78 34.58 -3.49
N SER A 16 -29.01 35.00 -4.50
CA SER A 16 -29.52 35.25 -5.85
C SER A 16 -30.07 33.98 -6.50
N LYS A 17 -31.13 34.13 -7.30
CA LYS A 17 -31.63 33.04 -8.15
C LYS A 17 -30.63 32.65 -9.24
N ASP A 18 -29.78 33.60 -9.63
CA ASP A 18 -28.76 33.41 -10.65
C ASP A 18 -27.53 32.72 -10.05
N ARG A 19 -27.13 31.61 -10.67
CA ARG A 19 -25.98 30.79 -10.28
C ARG A 19 -24.69 31.60 -10.26
N ASP A 20 -24.45 32.44 -11.27
CA ASP A 20 -23.17 33.10 -11.45
C ASP A 20 -22.96 34.15 -10.35
N TYR A 21 -24.02 34.83 -9.92
CA TYR A 21 -23.98 35.72 -8.76
C TYR A 21 -23.67 34.97 -7.46
N ARG A 22 -24.24 33.77 -7.26
CA ARG A 22 -23.91 32.95 -6.08
C ARG A 22 -22.47 32.48 -6.13
N PHE A 23 -22.03 31.94 -7.27
CA PHE A 23 -20.66 31.47 -7.48
C PHE A 23 -19.63 32.58 -7.23
N MET A 24 -19.82 33.75 -7.86
CA MET A 24 -18.93 34.90 -7.67
C MET A 24 -18.89 35.33 -6.20
N ALA A 25 -20.05 35.43 -5.53
CA ALA A 25 -20.09 35.86 -4.13
C ALA A 25 -19.37 34.88 -3.18
N VAL A 26 -19.48 33.56 -3.39
CA VAL A 26 -18.77 32.57 -2.57
C VAL A 26 -17.27 32.56 -2.92
N SER A 27 -16.91 32.72 -4.19
CA SER A 27 -15.51 32.84 -4.62
C SER A 27 -14.82 34.08 -4.05
N ASP A 28 -15.54 35.21 -4.01
CA ASP A 28 -15.08 36.45 -3.39
C ASP A 28 -14.85 36.23 -1.90
N LEU A 29 -15.84 35.66 -1.18
CA LEU A 29 -15.69 35.33 0.25
C LEU A 29 -14.48 34.42 0.52
N LEU A 30 -14.27 33.39 -0.31
CA LEU A 30 -13.14 32.48 -0.15
C LEU A 30 -11.81 33.23 -0.26
N SER A 31 -11.74 34.23 -1.15
CA SER A 31 -10.57 35.09 -1.30
C SER A 31 -10.38 36.04 -0.11
N ASP A 32 -11.47 36.48 0.51
CA ASP A 32 -11.46 37.41 1.65
C ASP A 32 -10.90 36.77 2.94
N PHE A 33 -10.96 35.45 3.12
CA PHE A 33 -10.39 34.79 4.30
C PHE A 33 -8.87 35.01 4.44
N GLY A 34 -8.17 35.16 3.31
CA GLY A 34 -6.73 35.45 3.26
C GLY A 34 -6.38 36.93 3.41
N ARG A 35 -7.38 37.80 3.56
CA ARG A 35 -7.23 39.26 3.64
C ARG A 35 -7.78 39.80 4.97
N ASP A 36 -7.44 41.02 5.32
CA ASP A 36 -8.00 41.74 6.48
C ASP A 36 -9.44 42.28 6.20
N GLU A 37 -10.08 41.82 5.13
CA GLU A 37 -11.38 42.29 4.64
C GLU A 37 -12.57 41.51 5.24
N PHE A 38 -12.31 40.38 5.90
CA PHE A 38 -13.33 39.56 6.56
C PHE A 38 -14.01 40.33 7.71
N PRO A 39 -15.35 40.23 7.89
CA PRO A 39 -16.05 40.90 8.98
C PRO A 39 -15.47 40.54 10.34
N THR A 40 -15.62 41.44 11.32
CA THR A 40 -15.12 41.23 12.69
C THR A 40 -16.25 41.11 13.72
N ASP A 41 -17.50 41.31 13.31
CA ASP A 41 -18.66 41.26 14.19
C ASP A 41 -19.37 39.89 14.15
N SER A 42 -19.77 39.42 15.32
CA SER A 42 -20.36 38.10 15.54
C SER A 42 -21.68 37.88 14.77
N ASP A 43 -22.47 38.93 14.55
CA ASP A 43 -23.74 38.83 13.81
C ASP A 43 -23.49 38.54 12.32
N SER A 44 -22.50 39.22 11.73
CA SER A 44 -22.00 38.91 10.39
C SER A 44 -21.45 37.48 10.29
N HIS A 45 -20.61 37.05 11.23
CA HIS A 45 -20.07 35.67 11.24
C HIS A 45 -21.18 34.62 11.23
N ARG A 46 -22.18 34.78 12.11
CA ARG A 46 -23.34 33.89 12.21
C ARG A 46 -24.16 33.85 10.92
N LYS A 47 -24.40 35.01 10.30
CA LYS A 47 -25.12 35.08 9.01
C LYS A 47 -24.34 34.40 7.88
N ILE A 48 -23.02 34.61 7.80
CA ILE A 48 -22.14 33.97 6.81
C ILE A 48 -22.12 32.46 7.02
N SER A 49 -21.90 31.98 8.25
CA SER A 49 -21.88 30.55 8.57
C SER A 49 -23.17 29.86 8.17
N ARG A 50 -24.34 30.41 8.55
CA ARG A 50 -25.63 29.87 8.12
C ARG A 50 -25.79 29.86 6.61
N LYS A 51 -25.32 30.91 5.92
CA LYS A 51 -25.46 30.99 4.47
C LYS A 51 -24.58 29.96 3.76
N ILE A 52 -23.35 29.75 4.22
CA ILE A 52 -22.47 28.71 3.69
C ILE A 52 -23.06 27.31 3.91
N LEU A 53 -23.59 27.01 5.10
CA LEU A 53 -24.28 25.75 5.36
C LEU A 53 -25.47 25.51 4.41
N GLN A 54 -26.26 26.55 4.12
CA GLN A 54 -27.33 26.45 3.13
C GLN A 54 -26.80 26.15 1.71
N LEU A 55 -25.68 26.76 1.33
CA LEU A 55 -25.09 26.61 0.00
C LEU A 55 -24.41 25.25 -0.22
N LEU A 56 -24.17 24.47 0.84
CA LEU A 56 -23.78 23.06 0.68
C LEU A 56 -24.86 22.27 -0.08
N ASN A 57 -26.13 22.67 0.05
CA ASN A 57 -27.27 22.09 -0.66
C ASN A 57 -27.68 22.91 -1.89
N ASP A 58 -26.80 23.74 -2.47
CA ASP A 58 -27.11 24.53 -3.67
C ASP A 58 -27.46 23.62 -4.86
N SER A 59 -28.31 24.08 -5.78
CA SER A 59 -28.64 23.33 -6.99
C SER A 59 -27.45 23.18 -7.96
N SER A 60 -26.42 24.02 -7.83
CA SER A 60 -25.21 23.98 -8.66
C SER A 60 -24.05 23.33 -7.91
N THR A 61 -23.51 22.25 -8.48
CA THR A 61 -22.33 21.55 -7.94
C THR A 61 -21.08 22.44 -7.86
N GLU A 62 -20.93 23.42 -8.75
CA GLU A 62 -19.84 24.42 -8.70
C GLU A 62 -19.95 25.32 -7.46
N VAL A 63 -21.18 25.74 -7.13
CA VAL A 63 -21.43 26.56 -5.93
C VAL A 63 -21.26 25.72 -4.66
N GLN A 64 -21.75 24.48 -4.66
CA GLN A 64 -21.52 23.53 -3.56
C GLN A 64 -20.02 23.33 -3.31
N GLY A 65 -19.23 23.09 -4.37
CA GLY A 65 -17.78 22.90 -4.28
C GLY A 65 -17.06 24.11 -3.67
N LEU A 66 -17.48 25.34 -4.02
CA LEU A 66 -16.94 26.55 -3.37
C LEU A 66 -17.38 26.67 -1.91
N ALA A 67 -18.62 26.30 -1.58
CA ALA A 67 -19.12 26.35 -0.22
C ALA A 67 -18.36 25.37 0.70
N PHE A 68 -18.05 24.15 0.24
CA PHE A 68 -17.19 23.22 0.99
C PHE A 68 -15.80 23.81 1.28
N ARG A 69 -15.15 24.39 0.27
CA ARG A 69 -13.84 25.05 0.41
C ARG A 69 -13.84 26.24 1.36
N CYS A 70 -15.01 26.79 1.71
CA CYS A 70 -15.13 27.86 2.69
C CYS A 70 -15.22 27.34 4.14
N LEU A 71 -15.56 26.08 4.38
CA LEU A 71 -15.85 25.57 5.74
C LEU A 71 -14.64 25.68 6.68
N ALA A 72 -13.49 25.12 6.30
CA ALA A 72 -12.28 25.15 7.12
C ALA A 72 -11.73 26.58 7.30
N PRO A 73 -11.56 27.41 6.24
CA PRO A 73 -11.16 28.81 6.41
C PRO A 73 -12.12 29.63 7.27
N LEU A 74 -13.43 29.38 7.17
CA LEU A 74 -14.44 30.05 8.00
C LEU A 74 -14.32 29.64 9.47
N ALA A 75 -14.15 28.35 9.75
CA ALA A 75 -13.98 27.83 11.11
C ALA A 75 -12.78 28.47 11.83
N LEU A 76 -11.72 28.80 11.08
CA LEU A 76 -10.54 29.49 11.59
C LEU A 76 -10.73 30.98 11.90
N LYS A 77 -11.82 31.59 11.42
CA LYS A 77 -12.08 33.04 11.53
C LYS A 77 -13.21 33.40 12.49
N ILE A 78 -14.04 32.44 12.88
CA ILE A 78 -15.23 32.68 13.70
C ILE A 78 -15.05 32.16 15.14
N GLU A 79 -15.97 32.54 16.01
CA GLU A 79 -15.96 32.15 17.42
C GLU A 79 -16.23 30.64 17.60
N PRO A 80 -15.59 29.97 18.58
CA PRO A 80 -15.77 28.53 18.83
C PRO A 80 -17.23 28.10 19.03
N SER A 81 -18.08 28.97 19.57
CA SER A 81 -19.52 28.69 19.69
C SER A 81 -20.20 28.54 18.34
N LEU A 82 -19.83 29.36 17.34
CA LEU A 82 -20.37 29.25 15.98
C LEU A 82 -19.80 28.04 15.23
N VAL A 83 -18.54 27.69 15.49
CA VAL A 83 -17.96 26.42 14.99
C VAL A 83 -18.75 25.23 15.56
N SER A 84 -19.13 25.29 16.84
CA SER A 84 -19.96 24.26 17.48
C SER A 84 -21.35 24.18 16.85
N GLU A 85 -22.03 25.32 16.66
CA GLU A 85 -23.32 25.38 15.96
C GLU A 85 -23.25 24.77 14.55
N MET A 86 -22.14 25.00 13.83
CA MET A 86 -21.91 24.46 12.49
C MET A 86 -21.75 22.93 12.50
N ILE A 87 -20.97 22.38 13.44
CA ILE A 87 -20.78 20.93 13.59
C ILE A 87 -22.07 20.26 14.04
N ASP A 88 -22.81 20.88 14.97
CA ASP A 88 -24.10 20.36 15.44
C ASP A 88 -25.12 20.29 14.31
N HIS A 89 -25.13 21.28 13.41
CA HIS A 89 -25.99 21.25 12.23
C HIS A 89 -25.65 20.10 11.29
N LEU A 90 -24.37 19.96 10.92
CA LEU A 90 -23.92 18.91 10.00
C LEU A 90 -24.10 17.51 10.60
N THR A 91 -23.79 17.32 11.89
CA THR A 91 -23.97 16.02 12.56
C THR A 91 -25.43 15.66 12.75
N LYS A 92 -26.32 16.65 13.00
CA LYS A 92 -27.76 16.42 13.03
C LYS A 92 -28.28 15.95 11.67
N ASP A 93 -27.83 16.58 10.59
CA ASP A 93 -28.25 16.24 9.24
C ASP A 93 -27.69 14.88 8.80
N LEU A 94 -26.43 14.56 9.17
CA LEU A 94 -25.83 13.23 8.97
C LEU A 94 -26.67 12.12 9.63
N LEU A 95 -27.11 12.35 10.87
CA LEU A 95 -27.85 11.35 11.67
C LEU A 95 -29.37 11.35 11.42
N ALA A 96 -29.83 12.08 10.41
CA ALA A 96 -31.22 12.07 10.01
C ALA A 96 -31.57 10.75 9.31
N VAL A 97 -32.66 10.10 9.71
CA VAL A 97 -33.07 8.78 9.15
C VAL A 97 -33.35 8.83 7.64
N ASN A 98 -33.72 10.01 7.13
CA ASN A 98 -33.97 10.25 5.70
C ASN A 98 -32.80 10.98 5.02
N ALA A 99 -31.59 10.92 5.57
CA ALA A 99 -30.41 11.47 4.93
C ALA A 99 -30.21 10.77 3.58
N SER A 100 -30.48 11.50 2.50
CA SER A 100 -30.34 11.01 1.12
C SER A 100 -29.14 11.64 0.42
N SER A 101 -28.26 12.29 1.17
CA SER A 101 -27.19 13.11 0.63
C SER A 101 -25.94 12.99 1.49
N ASP A 102 -24.81 12.75 0.83
CA ASP A 102 -23.50 12.62 1.47
C ASP A 102 -22.90 13.99 1.85
N LEU A 103 -23.63 15.10 1.59
CA LEU A 103 -23.15 16.46 1.82
C LEU A 103 -22.80 16.75 3.29
N PRO A 104 -23.59 16.33 4.31
CA PRO A 104 -23.22 16.56 5.71
C PRO A 104 -21.93 15.81 6.08
N MET A 105 -21.76 14.58 5.58
CA MET A 105 -20.55 13.78 5.77
C MET A 105 -19.33 14.47 5.15
N LEU A 106 -19.43 14.89 3.89
CA LEU A 106 -18.35 15.61 3.20
C LEU A 106 -17.98 16.93 3.90
N GLY A 107 -18.97 17.65 4.44
CA GLY A 107 -18.75 18.90 5.16
C GLY A 107 -17.99 18.70 6.46
N LEU A 108 -18.38 17.68 7.24
CA LEU A 108 -17.65 17.30 8.45
C LEU A 108 -16.24 16.80 8.14
N LYS A 109 -16.09 15.98 7.10
CA LYS A 109 -14.78 15.48 6.66
C LYS A 109 -13.85 16.63 6.29
N SER A 110 -14.33 17.61 5.52
CA SER A 110 -13.57 18.82 5.18
C SER A 110 -13.11 19.59 6.42
N LEU A 111 -13.99 19.78 7.42
CA LEU A 111 -13.61 20.43 8.69
C LEU A 111 -12.54 19.66 9.47
N VAL A 112 -12.59 18.33 9.45
CA VAL A 112 -11.64 17.47 10.17
C VAL A 112 -10.28 17.42 9.47
N THR A 113 -10.25 17.33 8.14
CA THR A 113 -9.02 17.03 7.38
C THR A 113 -8.32 18.27 6.81
N GLU A 114 -9.03 19.37 6.57
CA GLU A 114 -8.43 20.58 5.96
C GLU A 114 -7.88 21.56 7.00
N ILE A 115 -8.33 21.48 8.26
CA ILE A 115 -7.79 22.33 9.34
C ILE A 115 -6.49 21.71 9.84
N PRO A 116 -5.35 22.45 9.86
CA PRO A 116 -4.08 21.94 10.38
C PRO A 116 -4.22 21.43 11.82
N VAL A 117 -3.65 20.25 12.10
CA VAL A 117 -3.80 19.54 13.39
C VAL A 117 -3.24 20.36 14.57
N GLU A 118 -2.25 21.21 14.31
CA GLU A 118 -1.65 22.10 15.32
C GLU A 118 -2.58 23.27 15.70
N ASN A 119 -3.60 23.54 14.90
CA ASN A 119 -4.55 24.61 15.17
C ASN A 119 -5.54 24.20 16.27
N PRO A 120 -5.76 25.03 17.31
CA PRO A 120 -6.73 24.74 18.37
C PRO A 120 -8.15 24.43 17.87
N VAL A 121 -8.55 25.02 16.73
CA VAL A 121 -9.85 24.74 16.10
C VAL A 121 -9.97 23.28 15.68
N SER A 122 -8.90 22.63 15.23
CA SER A 122 -8.90 21.21 14.88
C SER A 122 -9.32 20.35 16.08
N SER A 123 -8.70 20.59 17.24
CA SER A 123 -9.05 19.90 18.49
C SER A 123 -10.50 20.16 18.93
N HIS A 124 -11.00 21.38 18.69
CA HIS A 124 -12.39 21.75 18.99
C HIS A 124 -13.37 21.02 18.08
N VAL A 125 -13.08 20.96 16.77
CA VAL A 125 -13.89 20.23 15.78
C VAL A 125 -13.97 18.75 16.12
N ALA A 126 -12.82 18.14 16.43
CA ALA A 126 -12.74 16.74 16.82
C ALA A 126 -13.61 16.45 18.06
N LYS A 127 -13.41 17.20 19.16
CA LYS A 127 -14.17 17.02 20.41
C LYS A 127 -15.67 17.22 20.25
N GLN A 128 -16.08 18.23 19.49
CA GLN A 128 -17.50 18.52 19.26
C GLN A 128 -18.19 17.43 18.43
N SER A 129 -17.45 16.77 17.53
CA SER A 129 -18.00 15.72 16.68
C SER A 129 -18.23 14.39 17.42
N MET A 130 -17.41 14.10 18.44
CA MET A 130 -17.41 12.80 19.13
C MET A 130 -18.78 12.36 19.69
N PRO A 131 -19.55 13.19 20.42
CA PRO A 131 -20.82 12.76 21.01
C PRO A 131 -21.82 12.28 19.96
N ALA A 132 -21.91 12.99 18.83
CA ALA A 132 -22.83 12.65 17.75
C ALA A 132 -22.40 11.38 17.03
N LEU A 133 -21.11 11.25 16.69
CA LEU A 133 -20.59 10.05 16.01
C LEU A 133 -20.76 8.80 16.86
N LEU A 134 -20.41 8.85 18.15
CA LEU A 134 -20.61 7.73 19.06
C LEU A 134 -22.10 7.40 19.24
N ASN A 135 -22.97 8.40 19.26
CA ASN A 135 -24.42 8.15 19.29
C ASN A 135 -24.91 7.49 17.99
N GLY A 136 -24.39 7.90 16.83
CA GLY A 136 -24.70 7.29 15.54
C GLY A 136 -24.32 5.80 15.50
N LEU A 137 -23.15 5.45 16.01
CA LEU A 137 -22.71 4.05 16.08
C LEU A 137 -23.52 3.20 17.07
N MET A 138 -24.05 3.77 18.14
CA MET A 138 -24.79 3.00 19.16
C MET A 138 -26.29 2.91 18.89
N ARG A 139 -26.78 3.55 17.82
CA ARG A 139 -28.20 3.57 17.46
C ARG A 139 -28.55 2.44 16.48
N PRO A 140 -29.34 1.43 16.91
CA PRO A 140 -29.71 0.31 16.04
C PRO A 140 -30.73 0.70 14.97
N ASP A 141 -31.49 1.78 15.19
CA ASP A 141 -32.54 2.28 14.29
C ASP A 141 -32.02 3.05 13.08
N LEU A 142 -30.74 3.46 13.09
CA LEU A 142 -30.15 4.12 11.94
C LEU A 142 -29.90 3.12 10.79
N PRO A 143 -30.07 3.55 9.52
CA PRO A 143 -29.58 2.80 8.37
C PRO A 143 -28.09 2.48 8.51
N GLU A 144 -27.67 1.33 7.99
CA GLU A 144 -26.29 0.90 8.13
C GLU A 144 -25.31 1.79 7.37
N ASP A 145 -25.72 2.37 6.24
CA ASP A 145 -24.86 3.28 5.46
C ASP A 145 -24.52 4.55 6.27
N ILE A 146 -25.46 5.08 7.05
CA ILE A 146 -25.19 6.20 7.99
C ILE A 146 -24.20 5.78 9.07
N ARG A 147 -24.27 4.53 9.56
CA ARG A 147 -23.27 4.01 10.51
C ARG A 147 -21.90 3.86 9.86
N LEU A 148 -21.83 3.47 8.59
CA LEU A 148 -20.58 3.42 7.82
C LEU A 148 -19.98 4.82 7.65
N ASP A 149 -20.79 5.85 7.39
CA ASP A 149 -20.34 7.24 7.36
C ASP A 149 -19.81 7.69 8.73
N CYS A 150 -20.49 7.31 9.81
CA CYS A 150 -20.01 7.59 11.17
C CYS A 150 -18.66 6.91 11.45
N LEU A 151 -18.46 5.66 11.00
CA LEU A 151 -17.18 4.96 11.14
C LEU A 151 -16.09 5.64 10.29
N GLU A 152 -16.39 6.03 9.05
CA GLU A 152 -15.42 6.72 8.20
C GLU A 152 -14.99 8.05 8.83
N LEU A 153 -15.94 8.88 9.29
CA LEU A 153 -15.61 10.16 9.90
C LEU A 153 -14.89 9.99 11.25
N LEU A 154 -15.29 9.00 12.05
CA LEU A 154 -14.62 8.68 13.31
C LEU A 154 -13.16 8.27 13.06
N ASN A 155 -12.87 7.51 12.00
CA ASN A 155 -11.51 7.15 11.63
C ASN A 155 -10.66 8.41 11.35
N GLU A 156 -11.18 9.36 10.57
CA GLU A 156 -10.47 10.62 10.27
C GLU A 156 -10.22 11.44 11.55
N VAL A 157 -11.24 11.55 12.43
CA VAL A 157 -11.12 12.24 13.71
C VAL A 157 -10.04 11.61 14.60
N LEU A 158 -9.98 10.28 14.66
CA LEU A 158 -8.95 9.56 15.43
C LEU A 158 -7.56 9.75 14.82
N LEU A 159 -7.41 9.67 13.50
CA LEU A 159 -6.12 9.87 12.83
C LEU A 159 -5.57 11.29 13.04
N CYS A 160 -6.44 12.31 13.04
CA CYS A 160 -6.02 13.70 13.22
C CYS A 160 -5.86 14.12 14.69
N SER A 161 -6.64 13.57 15.63
CA SER A 161 -6.79 14.16 16.97
C SER A 161 -6.86 13.16 18.13
N SER A 162 -6.46 11.90 17.95
CA SER A 162 -6.57 10.88 19.02
C SER A 162 -6.00 11.31 20.39
N SER A 163 -4.87 12.04 20.41
CA SER A 163 -4.21 12.48 21.66
C SER A 163 -5.04 13.44 22.52
N VAL A 164 -5.96 14.21 21.93
CA VAL A 164 -6.82 15.16 22.66
C VAL A 164 -8.18 14.56 23.05
N LEU A 165 -8.44 13.31 22.65
CA LEU A 165 -9.72 12.60 22.81
C LEU A 165 -9.70 11.54 23.91
N VAL A 166 -8.76 11.62 24.86
CA VAL A 166 -8.56 10.62 25.92
C VAL A 166 -9.86 10.32 26.69
N GLU A 167 -10.68 11.34 26.96
CA GLU A 167 -11.97 11.20 27.65
C GLU A 167 -12.99 10.35 26.87
N TYR A 168 -12.84 10.23 25.55
CA TYR A 168 -13.71 9.45 24.69
C TYR A 168 -13.19 8.05 24.41
N HIS A 169 -11.89 7.77 24.59
CA HIS A 169 -11.25 6.51 24.16
C HIS A 169 -11.97 5.26 24.66
N GLN A 170 -12.38 5.23 25.93
CA GLN A 170 -13.10 4.09 26.51
C GLN A 170 -14.42 3.86 25.78
N ARG A 171 -15.24 4.91 25.63
CA ARG A 171 -16.54 4.84 24.96
C ARG A 171 -16.40 4.53 23.47
N THR A 172 -15.35 5.05 22.82
CA THR A 172 -15.01 4.73 21.43
C THR A 172 -14.67 3.26 21.26
N LYS A 173 -13.83 2.71 22.13
CA LYS A 173 -13.50 1.27 22.13
C LYS A 173 -14.76 0.43 22.35
N ASP A 174 -15.56 0.74 23.36
CA ASP A 174 -16.80 0.00 23.66
C ASP A 174 -17.81 0.04 22.50
N ALA A 175 -17.87 1.15 21.76
CA ALA A 175 -18.72 1.28 20.58
C ALA A 175 -18.20 0.51 19.36
N LEU A 176 -16.89 0.37 19.20
CA LEU A 176 -16.27 -0.21 18.01
C LEU A 176 -16.09 -1.72 18.06
N LEU A 177 -15.76 -2.30 19.22
CA LEU A 177 -15.48 -3.75 19.32
C LEU A 177 -16.62 -4.64 18.76
N PRO A 178 -17.91 -4.37 19.03
CA PRO A 178 -19.00 -5.19 18.46
C PRO A 178 -19.02 -5.22 16.92
N TYR A 179 -18.46 -4.21 16.25
CA TYR A 179 -18.42 -4.17 14.79
C TYR A 179 -17.36 -5.07 14.16
N ILE A 180 -16.39 -5.57 14.94
CA ILE A 180 -15.46 -6.61 14.48
C ILE A 180 -16.20 -7.90 14.16
N GLU A 181 -17.28 -8.19 14.87
CA GLU A 181 -18.13 -9.38 14.69
C GLU A 181 -19.33 -9.12 13.76
N SER A 182 -19.34 -7.99 13.04
CA SER A 182 -20.42 -7.67 12.10
C SER A 182 -20.48 -8.67 10.94
N THR A 183 -21.69 -9.00 10.47
CA THR A 183 -21.87 -9.89 9.32
C THR A 183 -21.41 -9.26 8.00
N ARG A 184 -21.42 -7.92 7.89
CA ARG A 184 -21.00 -7.23 6.66
C ARG A 184 -19.48 -6.96 6.64
N PRO A 185 -18.76 -7.45 5.61
CA PRO A 185 -17.30 -7.26 5.52
C PRO A 185 -16.86 -5.80 5.53
N ILE A 186 -17.59 -4.92 4.84
CA ILE A 186 -17.27 -3.48 4.79
C ILE A 186 -17.33 -2.84 6.19
N THR A 187 -18.31 -3.23 7.00
CA THR A 187 -18.48 -2.74 8.37
C THR A 187 -17.33 -3.19 9.26
N ARG A 188 -16.92 -4.48 9.17
CA ARG A 188 -15.74 -4.99 9.88
C ARG A 188 -14.47 -4.21 9.49
N LYS A 189 -14.26 -4.01 8.18
CA LYS A 189 -13.10 -3.27 7.66
C LYS A 189 -13.01 -1.84 8.20
N ARG A 190 -14.13 -1.11 8.28
CA ARG A 190 -14.16 0.25 8.83
C ARG A 190 -13.92 0.28 10.35
N ALA A 191 -14.44 -0.70 11.08
CA ALA A 191 -14.17 -0.85 12.51
C ALA A 191 -12.69 -1.16 12.79
N VAL A 192 -12.08 -2.04 11.98
CA VAL A 192 -10.64 -2.33 12.02
C VAL A 192 -9.81 -1.05 11.87
N GLN A 193 -10.13 -0.20 10.89
CA GLN A 193 -9.43 1.07 10.68
C GLN A 193 -9.54 1.99 11.90
N CYS A 194 -10.76 2.17 12.45
CA CYS A 194 -10.98 2.99 13.64
C CYS A 194 -10.22 2.47 14.86
N LEU A 195 -10.28 1.16 15.13
CA LEU A 195 -9.62 0.54 16.28
C LEU A 195 -8.09 0.59 16.15
N SER A 196 -7.55 0.48 14.94
CA SER A 196 -6.13 0.70 14.69
C SER A 196 -5.73 2.14 15.00
N ALA A 197 -6.49 3.13 14.50
CA ALA A 197 -6.24 4.55 14.77
C ALA A 197 -6.35 4.88 16.27
N LEU A 198 -7.34 4.31 16.97
CA LEU A 198 -7.47 4.42 18.43
C LEU A 198 -6.26 3.80 19.15
N SER A 199 -5.82 2.62 18.72
CA SER A 199 -4.69 1.88 19.32
C SER A 199 -3.39 2.67 19.29
N ALA A 200 -3.20 3.56 18.31
CA ALA A 200 -2.01 4.39 18.23
C ALA A 200 -1.91 5.45 19.35
N GLY A 201 -3.05 5.89 19.90
CA GLY A 201 -3.11 7.00 20.88
C GLY A 201 -3.74 6.68 22.23
N CYS A 202 -4.35 5.50 22.41
CA CYS A 202 -5.02 5.12 23.65
C CYS A 202 -4.05 4.64 24.75
N SER A 203 -4.51 4.62 26.00
CA SER A 203 -3.73 4.14 27.15
C SER A 203 -3.37 2.65 27.01
N SER A 204 -2.38 2.20 27.80
CA SER A 204 -2.02 0.77 27.88
C SER A 204 -3.18 -0.10 28.36
N GLU A 205 -4.02 0.41 29.25
CA GLU A 205 -5.20 -0.30 29.74
C GLU A 205 -6.23 -0.54 28.62
N ILE A 206 -6.57 0.50 27.85
CA ILE A 206 -7.55 0.40 26.77
C ILE A 206 -7.04 -0.54 25.67
N PHE A 207 -5.76 -0.43 25.33
CA PHE A 207 -5.16 -1.34 24.35
C PHE A 207 -5.11 -2.78 24.84
N GLY A 208 -4.81 -3.03 26.12
CA GLY A 208 -4.91 -4.36 26.70
C GLY A 208 -6.32 -4.94 26.55
N GLN A 209 -7.36 -4.12 26.69
CA GLN A 209 -8.74 -4.55 26.43
C GLN A 209 -9.01 -4.85 24.94
N ILE A 210 -8.41 -4.09 24.01
CA ILE A 210 -8.50 -4.38 22.57
C ILE A 210 -7.81 -5.72 22.26
N MET A 211 -6.60 -5.94 22.78
CA MET A 211 -5.86 -7.19 22.59
C MET A 211 -6.60 -8.39 23.20
N ALA A 212 -7.20 -8.22 24.38
CA ALA A 212 -8.03 -9.27 24.98
C ALA A 212 -9.25 -9.63 24.12
N HIS A 213 -9.88 -8.65 23.46
CA HIS A 213 -10.98 -8.93 22.53
C HIS A 213 -10.48 -9.68 21.27
N ILE A 214 -9.31 -9.31 20.73
CA ILE A 214 -8.66 -10.04 19.64
C ILE A 214 -8.43 -11.51 20.02
N GLU A 215 -7.89 -11.77 21.21
CA GLU A 215 -7.66 -13.14 21.70
C GLU A 215 -8.98 -13.95 21.79
N ILE A 216 -10.07 -13.31 22.22
CA ILE A 216 -11.40 -13.95 22.26
C ILE A 216 -11.88 -14.30 20.84
N CYS A 217 -11.78 -13.35 19.91
CA CYS A 217 -12.19 -13.55 18.52
C CYS A 217 -11.35 -14.60 17.78
N CYS A 218 -10.10 -14.80 18.18
CA CYS A 218 -9.20 -15.83 17.64
C CYS A 218 -9.25 -17.17 18.40
N SER A 219 -10.13 -17.30 19.39
CA SER A 219 -10.28 -18.58 20.10
C SER A 219 -10.91 -19.66 19.20
N SER A 220 -10.61 -20.93 19.46
CA SER A 220 -11.07 -22.06 18.65
C SER A 220 -12.60 -22.23 18.55
N ASN A 221 -13.36 -21.57 19.42
CA ASN A 221 -14.83 -21.61 19.42
C ASN A 221 -15.46 -20.43 18.66
N SER A 222 -14.63 -19.49 18.18
CA SER A 222 -15.06 -18.31 17.43
C SER A 222 -15.28 -18.67 15.96
N LYS A 223 -16.08 -17.84 15.28
CA LYS A 223 -16.27 -17.95 13.83
C LYS A 223 -15.00 -17.51 13.10
N THR A 224 -14.68 -18.15 11.98
CA THR A 224 -13.50 -17.79 11.18
C THR A 224 -13.55 -16.35 10.71
N GLU A 225 -14.72 -15.80 10.37
CA GLU A 225 -14.84 -14.39 9.94
C GLU A 225 -14.47 -13.41 11.06
N ASN A 226 -14.76 -13.77 12.32
CA ASN A 226 -14.39 -12.98 13.49
C ASN A 226 -12.87 -13.04 13.72
N ALA A 227 -12.27 -14.23 13.63
CA ALA A 227 -10.82 -14.42 13.72
C ALA A 227 -10.10 -13.65 12.60
N THR A 228 -10.59 -13.73 11.37
CA THR A 228 -10.07 -12.98 10.22
C THR A 228 -10.11 -11.48 10.47
N ALA A 229 -11.23 -10.92 10.94
CA ALA A 229 -11.34 -9.49 11.22
C ALA A 229 -10.43 -9.05 12.39
N ALA A 230 -10.31 -9.88 13.42
CA ALA A 230 -9.40 -9.63 14.54
C ALA A 230 -7.92 -9.65 14.10
N LEU A 231 -7.53 -10.60 13.24
CA LEU A 231 -6.18 -10.62 12.66
C LEU A 231 -5.95 -9.45 11.69
N GLN A 232 -6.95 -9.05 10.90
CA GLN A 232 -6.85 -7.82 10.10
C GLN A 232 -6.64 -6.58 10.99
N LEU A 233 -7.23 -6.53 12.19
CA LEU A 233 -6.95 -5.51 13.19
C LEU A 233 -5.50 -5.58 13.69
N VAL A 234 -4.98 -6.77 14.02
CA VAL A 234 -3.57 -6.94 14.38
C VAL A 234 -2.65 -6.47 13.25
N GLY A 235 -2.98 -6.78 12.00
CA GLY A 235 -2.23 -6.33 10.83
C GLY A 235 -2.23 -4.79 10.71
N ALA A 236 -3.39 -4.16 10.88
CA ALA A 236 -3.50 -2.70 10.87
C ALA A 236 -2.68 -2.05 12.00
N ILE A 237 -2.77 -2.60 13.23
CA ILE A 237 -1.97 -2.16 14.39
C ILE A 237 -0.48 -2.36 14.13
N SER A 238 -0.08 -3.49 13.52
CA SER A 238 1.33 -3.78 13.17
C SER A 238 1.89 -2.75 12.19
N ARG A 239 1.09 -2.28 11.24
CA ARG A 239 1.50 -1.21 10.31
C ARG A 239 1.60 0.14 11.02
N GLN A 240 0.64 0.47 11.88
CA GLN A 240 0.49 1.81 12.44
C GLN A 240 1.30 2.05 13.73
N CYS A 241 1.30 1.11 14.66
CA CYS A 241 1.90 1.24 15.98
C CYS A 241 2.49 -0.09 16.50
N ALA A 242 3.28 -0.78 15.67
CA ALA A 242 3.93 -2.06 16.02
C ALA A 242 4.63 -2.08 17.38
N TYR A 243 5.21 -0.96 17.84
CA TYR A 243 5.92 -0.86 19.12
C TYR A 243 5.06 -1.27 20.33
N ARG A 244 3.74 -1.25 20.17
CA ARG A 244 2.77 -1.66 21.19
C ARG A 244 2.60 -3.17 21.33
N LEU A 245 3.01 -3.94 20.33
CA LEU A 245 2.79 -5.39 20.27
C LEU A 245 3.92 -6.20 20.92
N VAL A 246 4.98 -5.53 21.39
CA VAL A 246 6.19 -6.18 21.93
C VAL A 246 5.85 -7.16 23.06
N ASP A 247 5.05 -6.71 24.03
CA ASP A 247 4.70 -7.53 25.21
C ASP A 247 3.72 -8.68 24.88
N THR A 248 3.07 -8.63 23.72
CA THR A 248 2.10 -9.63 23.26
C THR A 248 2.64 -10.52 22.15
N LEU A 249 3.91 -10.36 21.76
CA LEU A 249 4.46 -10.97 20.56
C LEU A 249 4.37 -12.50 20.59
N ASP A 250 4.71 -13.14 21.71
CA ASP A 250 4.66 -14.60 21.83
C ASP A 250 3.22 -15.13 21.69
N THR A 251 2.26 -14.52 22.40
CA THR A 251 0.83 -14.85 22.28
C THR A 251 0.33 -14.69 20.85
N LEU A 252 0.71 -13.61 20.17
CA LEU A 252 0.35 -13.37 18.78
C LEU A 252 0.93 -14.43 17.85
N MET A 253 2.19 -14.80 18.03
CA MET A 253 2.80 -15.85 17.23
C MET A 253 2.13 -17.22 17.43
N GLN A 254 1.71 -17.54 18.66
CA GLN A 254 0.93 -18.76 18.93
C GLN A 254 -0.41 -18.75 18.19
N ILE A 255 -1.13 -17.62 18.21
CA ILE A 255 -2.40 -17.43 17.47
C ILE A 255 -2.17 -17.55 15.96
N LEU A 256 -1.11 -16.93 15.43
CA LEU A 256 -0.78 -17.01 14.01
C LEU A 256 -0.50 -18.45 13.59
N VAL A 257 0.30 -19.19 14.37
CA VAL A 257 0.63 -20.60 14.06
C VAL A 257 -0.59 -21.51 14.16
N SER A 258 -1.55 -21.24 15.07
CA SER A 258 -2.78 -22.04 15.14
C SER A 258 -3.66 -21.82 13.92
N HIS A 259 -3.91 -20.57 13.53
CA HIS A 259 -4.76 -20.26 12.38
C HIS A 259 -4.08 -20.56 11.05
N SER A 260 -2.75 -20.48 10.97
CA SER A 260 -1.99 -20.82 9.76
C SER A 260 -2.04 -22.30 9.38
N ARG A 261 -2.62 -23.16 10.22
CA ARG A 261 -2.77 -24.59 9.97
C ARG A 261 -4.14 -24.96 9.40
N GLU A 262 -5.09 -24.01 9.38
CA GLU A 262 -6.40 -24.21 8.78
C GLU A 262 -6.28 -24.49 7.27
N THR A 263 -7.34 -25.07 6.69
CA THR A 263 -7.44 -25.33 5.25
C THR A 263 -7.63 -24.02 4.49
N PHE A 264 -7.16 -23.96 3.23
CA PHE A 264 -7.23 -22.73 2.44
C PHE A 264 -8.58 -22.48 1.76
N GLU A 265 -9.30 -23.54 1.37
CA GLU A 265 -10.50 -23.49 0.49
C GLU A 265 -11.52 -22.42 0.88
N ASP A 266 -11.72 -22.17 2.19
CA ASP A 266 -12.64 -21.14 2.69
C ASP A 266 -11.96 -20.02 3.51
N ASN A 267 -10.64 -20.10 3.70
CA ASN A 267 -9.91 -19.26 4.66
C ASN A 267 -8.78 -18.45 4.01
N CYS A 268 -8.91 -18.10 2.72
CA CYS A 268 -7.90 -17.31 2.01
C CYS A 268 -7.65 -15.96 2.68
N GLU A 269 -8.70 -15.24 3.11
CA GLU A 269 -8.55 -13.95 3.82
C GLU A 269 -7.84 -14.10 5.18
N LEU A 270 -8.07 -15.21 5.89
CA LEU A 270 -7.40 -15.51 7.16
C LEU A 270 -5.90 -15.72 6.95
N HIS A 271 -5.54 -16.52 5.93
CA HIS A 271 -4.15 -16.79 5.58
C HIS A 271 -3.44 -15.53 5.08
N GLU A 272 -4.10 -14.72 4.24
CA GLU A 272 -3.60 -13.40 3.83
C GLU A 272 -3.33 -12.51 5.05
N ALA A 273 -4.26 -12.45 6.02
CA ALA A 273 -4.07 -11.68 7.25
C ALA A 273 -2.87 -12.19 8.06
N CYS A 274 -2.71 -13.51 8.23
CA CYS A 274 -1.57 -14.09 8.93
C CYS A 274 -0.23 -13.71 8.28
N LEU A 275 -0.14 -13.85 6.95
CA LEU A 275 1.05 -13.52 6.18
C LEU A 275 1.36 -12.01 6.25
N PHE A 276 0.34 -11.17 6.16
CA PHE A 276 0.49 -9.73 6.25
C PHE A 276 0.98 -9.26 7.63
N ILE A 277 0.51 -9.91 8.72
CA ILE A 277 1.04 -9.64 10.07
C ILE A 277 2.52 -10.01 10.14
N LEU A 278 2.91 -11.20 9.65
CA LEU A 278 4.31 -11.62 9.64
C LEU A 278 5.18 -10.68 8.80
N GLU A 279 4.72 -10.26 7.62
CA GLU A 279 5.37 -9.25 6.78
C GLU A 279 5.69 -7.97 7.57
N CYS A 280 4.77 -7.52 8.44
CA CYS A 280 4.97 -6.32 9.26
C CYS A 280 5.88 -6.55 10.48
N LEU A 281 5.83 -7.72 11.10
CA LEU A 281 6.56 -8.03 12.34
C LEU A 281 8.02 -8.43 12.08
N LEU A 282 8.29 -9.18 11.01
CA LEU A 282 9.62 -9.71 10.68
C LEU A 282 10.72 -8.61 10.65
N PRO A 283 10.54 -7.46 9.96
CA PRO A 283 11.55 -6.41 9.93
C PRO A 283 11.86 -5.77 11.28
N ARG A 284 10.95 -5.88 12.26
CA ARG A 284 11.03 -5.20 13.56
C ARG A 284 11.47 -6.14 14.68
N TYR A 285 10.99 -7.38 14.65
CA TYR A 285 11.11 -8.36 15.73
C TYR A 285 11.72 -9.67 15.29
N GLY A 286 12.32 -9.76 14.09
CA GLY A 286 12.86 -11.00 13.53
C GLY A 286 13.81 -11.77 14.46
N GLN A 287 14.59 -11.07 15.28
CA GLN A 287 15.47 -11.67 16.29
C GLN A 287 14.71 -12.45 17.38
N ASP A 288 13.51 -11.98 17.74
CA ASP A 288 12.67 -12.53 18.81
C ASP A 288 11.79 -13.69 18.30
N LEU A 289 11.71 -13.87 16.97
CA LEU A 289 10.88 -14.88 16.32
C LEU A 289 11.59 -16.22 16.07
N GLY A 290 12.79 -16.41 16.61
CA GLY A 290 13.63 -17.60 16.34
C GLY A 290 12.96 -18.94 16.62
N ASN A 291 12.09 -19.03 17.64
CA ASN A 291 11.36 -20.24 18.00
C ASN A 291 10.30 -20.64 16.95
N TYR A 292 9.85 -19.69 16.13
CA TYR A 292 8.77 -19.87 15.15
C TYR A 292 9.28 -20.07 13.72
N LYS A 293 10.61 -20.12 13.52
CA LYS A 293 11.25 -20.19 12.18
C LYS A 293 10.66 -21.26 11.26
N SER A 294 10.46 -22.47 11.77
CA SER A 294 9.96 -23.60 10.98
C SER A 294 8.51 -23.39 10.56
N SER A 295 7.67 -22.88 11.46
CA SER A 295 6.27 -22.57 11.16
C SER A 295 6.13 -21.42 10.18
N ILE A 296 7.00 -20.40 10.25
CA ILE A 296 7.04 -19.30 9.29
C ILE A 296 7.41 -19.81 7.89
N ILE A 297 8.48 -20.62 7.78
CA ILE A 297 8.90 -21.22 6.50
C ILE A 297 7.80 -22.10 5.91
N GLU A 298 7.18 -22.95 6.75
CA GLU A 298 6.09 -23.83 6.34
C GLU A 298 4.92 -23.04 5.79
N LEU A 299 4.44 -22.02 6.52
CA LEU A 299 3.33 -21.17 6.09
C LEU A 299 3.65 -20.46 4.76
N ILE A 300 4.80 -19.81 4.65
CA ILE A 300 5.20 -19.08 3.43
C ILE A 300 5.26 -20.04 2.24
N ASN A 301 5.96 -21.18 2.36
CA ASN A 301 6.09 -22.14 1.27
C ASN A 301 4.76 -22.76 0.85
N ARG A 302 3.93 -23.14 1.82
CA ARG A 302 2.61 -23.72 1.57
C ARG A 302 1.71 -22.71 0.84
N SER A 303 1.70 -21.46 1.30
CA SER A 303 0.90 -20.39 0.70
C SER A 303 1.39 -19.95 -0.69
N MET A 304 2.70 -19.94 -0.96
CA MET A 304 3.23 -19.66 -2.31
C MET A 304 2.85 -20.73 -3.35
N ARG A 305 2.55 -21.96 -2.91
CA ARG A 305 2.18 -23.08 -3.77
C ARG A 305 0.67 -23.30 -3.87
N TYR A 306 -0.12 -22.54 -3.11
CA TYR A 306 -1.54 -22.74 -3.06
C TYR A 306 -2.21 -22.18 -4.32
N ASP A 307 -2.57 -23.09 -5.23
CA ASP A 307 -3.17 -22.77 -6.52
C ASP A 307 -4.16 -23.87 -6.94
N PRO A 308 -5.31 -23.99 -6.24
CA PRO A 308 -6.21 -25.14 -6.38
C PRO A 308 -6.83 -25.26 -7.78
N ASN A 309 -6.89 -24.16 -8.53
CA ASN A 309 -7.53 -24.08 -9.84
C ASN A 309 -6.53 -24.21 -11.00
N TYR A 310 -5.23 -24.29 -10.71
CA TYR A 310 -4.19 -24.37 -11.73
C TYR A 310 -3.88 -25.84 -12.07
N VAL A 311 -4.06 -26.19 -13.35
CA VAL A 311 -3.82 -27.54 -13.88
C VAL A 311 -2.52 -27.61 -14.69
N GLY A 312 -1.62 -26.64 -14.55
CA GLY A 312 -0.34 -26.66 -15.27
C GLY A 312 0.65 -27.66 -14.68
N ASP A 313 1.39 -28.34 -15.56
CA ASP A 313 2.47 -29.28 -15.21
C ASP A 313 3.66 -28.52 -14.57
N ASP A 314 3.60 -28.30 -13.26
CA ASP A 314 4.66 -27.64 -12.49
C ASP A 314 5.97 -28.48 -12.44
N ASP A 315 5.98 -29.71 -12.99
CA ASP A 315 7.11 -30.67 -12.94
C ASP A 315 7.82 -30.97 -14.29
N ASP A 316 7.27 -30.63 -15.47
CA ASP A 316 7.82 -31.05 -16.78
C ASP A 316 8.44 -29.94 -17.67
N GLU A 317 8.46 -28.67 -17.23
CA GLU A 317 9.00 -27.55 -18.03
C GLU A 317 10.54 -27.39 -18.03
N MET A 318 11.30 -28.41 -17.60
CA MET A 318 12.78 -28.36 -17.65
C MET A 318 13.38 -28.75 -19.02
N ASN A 319 12.59 -29.26 -19.98
CA ASN A 319 13.14 -29.84 -21.22
C ASN A 319 12.61 -29.31 -22.57
N ASN A 320 11.65 -28.39 -22.63
CA ASN A 320 11.05 -27.96 -23.91
C ASN A 320 11.04 -26.42 -24.12
N LEU A 321 12.16 -25.73 -23.89
CA LEU A 321 12.29 -24.28 -24.18
C LEU A 321 13.19 -23.97 -25.39
N GLU A 322 13.38 -24.94 -26.29
CA GLU A 322 13.97 -24.74 -27.61
C GLU A 322 12.92 -24.95 -28.71
N GLU A 323 11.96 -24.04 -28.84
CA GLU A 323 11.36 -23.77 -30.15
C GLU A 323 11.33 -22.26 -30.38
N ASP A 324 12.05 -21.86 -31.42
CA ASP A 324 12.14 -20.51 -31.94
C ASP A 324 10.74 -19.96 -32.22
N ALA A 325 10.35 -18.91 -31.49
CA ALA A 325 9.18 -18.11 -31.82
C ALA A 325 9.48 -17.20 -33.03
N GLU A 326 9.61 -17.81 -34.20
CA GLU A 326 9.30 -17.17 -35.48
C GLU A 326 7.91 -17.65 -35.91
N ASP A 327 6.84 -16.89 -35.64
CA ASP A 327 5.83 -16.74 -36.68
C ASP A 327 5.00 -15.46 -36.58
N ASN A 328 4.69 -15.03 -37.80
CA ASN A 328 3.96 -13.91 -38.34
C ASN A 328 2.46 -13.96 -37.97
N GLY A 329 1.81 -12.81 -38.09
CA GLY A 329 0.39 -12.66 -37.73
C GLY A 329 -0.55 -13.65 -38.45
N SER A 330 -1.46 -14.23 -37.67
CA SER A 330 -2.79 -14.59 -38.14
C SER A 330 -3.79 -14.45 -36.99
N GLU A 331 -4.87 -13.73 -37.27
CA GLU A 331 -6.04 -13.67 -36.42
C GLU A 331 -6.66 -15.06 -36.33
N ALA A 332 -6.87 -15.55 -35.10
CA ALA A 332 -7.71 -16.69 -34.81
C ALA A 332 -8.78 -16.25 -33.81
N GLU A 333 -10.01 -16.25 -34.31
CA GLU A 333 -11.25 -15.96 -33.61
C GLU A 333 -11.37 -16.84 -32.35
N TYR A 334 -11.49 -16.20 -31.18
CA TYR A 334 -11.90 -16.90 -29.96
C TYR A 334 -13.39 -17.24 -30.07
N SER A 335 -13.69 -18.53 -30.16
CA SER A 335 -15.03 -19.07 -29.98
C SER A 335 -15.46 -18.87 -28.52
N ASP A 336 -16.38 -17.94 -28.34
CA ASP A 336 -17.14 -17.64 -27.13
C ASP A 336 -18.17 -18.76 -26.88
N GLU A 337 -17.79 -19.83 -26.15
CA GLU A 337 -18.74 -20.73 -25.47
C GLU A 337 -18.09 -21.34 -24.23
N GLY A 338 -18.35 -20.76 -23.05
CA GLY A 338 -17.96 -21.34 -21.75
C GLY A 338 -17.99 -20.40 -20.54
N ASP A 339 -18.70 -19.27 -20.60
CA ASP A 339 -18.72 -18.23 -19.56
C ASP A 339 -19.77 -18.53 -18.46
N ASP A 340 -19.65 -19.68 -17.79
CA ASP A 340 -20.56 -20.08 -16.69
C ASP A 340 -19.81 -20.53 -15.41
N TYR A 341 -18.59 -20.00 -15.20
CA TYR A 341 -17.92 -20.05 -13.90
C TYR A 341 -17.62 -18.62 -13.42
N SER A 342 -18.21 -18.28 -12.28
CA SER A 342 -18.05 -17.01 -11.56
C SER A 342 -16.57 -16.72 -11.24
N ASP A 343 -15.95 -15.84 -12.03
CA ASP A 343 -14.60 -15.30 -11.85
C ASP A 343 -14.42 -14.45 -10.56
N ASP A 344 -15.48 -14.26 -9.77
CA ASP A 344 -15.46 -13.41 -8.56
C ASP A 344 -14.88 -14.11 -7.30
N ASP A 345 -14.76 -15.44 -7.28
CA ASP A 345 -14.44 -16.20 -6.06
C ASP A 345 -13.00 -16.71 -5.94
N ASP A 346 -12.16 -16.67 -6.98
CA ASP A 346 -10.76 -17.11 -6.84
C ASP A 346 -9.89 -16.04 -6.15
N GLN A 347 -9.65 -16.25 -4.85
CA GLN A 347 -8.79 -15.41 -4.02
C GLN A 347 -7.43 -16.07 -3.72
N SER A 348 -7.11 -17.20 -4.35
CA SER A 348 -5.87 -17.95 -4.11
C SER A 348 -4.62 -17.13 -4.45
N TRP A 349 -4.71 -16.29 -5.49
CA TRP A 349 -3.64 -15.39 -5.88
C TRP A 349 -3.29 -14.35 -4.80
N LYS A 350 -4.26 -13.89 -4.00
CA LYS A 350 -3.99 -12.95 -2.90
C LYS A 350 -3.12 -13.61 -1.83
N VAL A 351 -3.39 -14.88 -1.53
CA VAL A 351 -2.58 -15.69 -0.60
C VAL A 351 -1.17 -15.89 -1.13
N ARG A 352 -1.01 -16.29 -2.41
CA ARG A 352 0.31 -16.42 -3.06
C ARG A 352 1.08 -15.09 -3.02
N ARG A 353 0.42 -13.98 -3.39
CA ARG A 353 1.01 -12.63 -3.36
C ARG A 353 1.46 -12.23 -1.96
N ALA A 354 0.63 -12.44 -0.94
CA ALA A 354 0.97 -12.13 0.45
C ALA A 354 2.13 -13.01 0.95
N ALA A 355 2.21 -14.27 0.52
CA ALA A 355 3.30 -15.16 0.89
C ALA A 355 4.64 -14.70 0.30
N VAL A 356 4.63 -14.29 -0.97
CA VAL A 356 5.81 -13.72 -1.64
C VAL A 356 6.28 -12.43 -0.96
N LYS A 357 5.35 -11.54 -0.57
CA LYS A 357 5.70 -10.33 0.20
C LYS A 357 6.27 -10.64 1.57
N CYS A 358 5.69 -11.62 2.27
CA CYS A 358 6.23 -12.09 3.54
C CYS A 358 7.64 -12.68 3.36
N ALA A 359 7.91 -13.43 2.28
CA ALA A 359 9.25 -13.91 1.94
C ALA A 359 10.22 -12.75 1.64
N GLN A 360 9.78 -11.74 0.88
CA GLN A 360 10.56 -10.53 0.64
C GLN A 360 10.92 -9.82 1.95
N ALA A 361 9.98 -9.70 2.90
CA ALA A 361 10.25 -9.11 4.21
C ALA A 361 11.37 -9.85 4.95
N VAL A 362 11.44 -11.20 4.84
CA VAL A 362 12.57 -11.99 5.38
C VAL A 362 13.90 -11.59 4.73
N PHE A 363 13.94 -11.38 3.41
CA PHE A 363 15.16 -11.00 2.69
C PHE A 363 15.62 -9.57 3.00
N LEU A 364 14.68 -8.66 3.27
CA LEU A 364 15.00 -7.29 3.67
C LEU A 364 15.57 -7.19 5.09
N CYS A 365 15.40 -8.23 5.91
CA CYS A 365 15.94 -8.26 7.26
C CYS A 365 17.45 -8.52 7.25
N ARG A 366 18.21 -7.70 8.00
CA ARG A 366 19.67 -7.83 8.12
C ARG A 366 20.14 -8.51 9.41
N VAL A 367 19.23 -9.15 10.14
CA VAL A 367 19.54 -9.80 11.43
C VAL A 367 20.07 -11.24 11.22
N PRO A 368 21.18 -11.65 11.88
CA PRO A 368 21.77 -12.96 11.70
C PRO A 368 20.83 -14.15 11.96
N GLU A 369 19.87 -13.99 12.87
CA GLU A 369 18.90 -15.00 13.30
C GLU A 369 17.99 -15.45 12.16
N LEU A 370 17.77 -14.59 11.15
CA LEU A 370 16.92 -14.88 10.00
C LEU A 370 17.64 -15.52 8.82
N ARG A 371 18.97 -15.69 8.87
CA ARG A 371 19.76 -16.31 7.79
C ARG A 371 19.27 -17.70 7.40
N TYR A 372 18.83 -18.49 8.38
CA TYR A 372 18.25 -19.81 8.11
C TYR A 372 16.97 -19.70 7.26
N LEU A 373 16.06 -18.78 7.59
CA LEU A 373 14.85 -18.55 6.79
C LEU A 373 15.20 -18.04 5.39
N GLN A 374 16.18 -17.13 5.29
CA GLN A 374 16.64 -16.58 4.01
C GLN A 374 17.17 -17.68 3.08
N PHE A 375 17.96 -18.61 3.61
CA PHE A 375 18.49 -19.74 2.84
C PHE A 375 17.38 -20.71 2.39
N GLU A 376 16.49 -21.10 3.30
CA GLU A 376 15.40 -22.03 2.98
C GLU A 376 14.43 -21.43 1.94
N LEU A 377 14.13 -20.14 2.04
CA LEU A 377 13.22 -19.46 1.12
C LEU A 377 13.87 -19.10 -0.23
N SER A 378 15.21 -19.00 -0.32
CA SER A 378 15.88 -18.60 -1.56
C SER A 378 15.61 -19.56 -2.72
N GLN A 379 15.57 -20.87 -2.45
CA GLN A 379 15.27 -21.86 -3.49
C GLN A 379 13.81 -21.83 -3.93
N SER A 380 12.90 -21.69 -2.96
CA SER A 380 11.46 -21.67 -3.23
C SER A 380 11.05 -20.44 -4.03
N ILE A 381 11.58 -19.25 -3.70
CA ILE A 381 11.18 -18.03 -4.37
C ILE A 381 11.62 -17.99 -5.83
N ILE A 382 12.83 -18.48 -6.15
CA ILE A 382 13.32 -18.52 -7.54
C ILE A 382 12.49 -19.50 -8.38
N ARG A 383 12.07 -20.64 -7.81
CA ARG A 383 11.16 -21.59 -8.48
C ARG A 383 9.79 -20.98 -8.80
N ARG A 384 9.36 -19.93 -8.09
CA ARG A 384 8.10 -19.21 -8.36
C ARG A 384 8.18 -18.20 -9.49
N LEU A 385 9.28 -18.12 -10.23
CA LEU A 385 9.29 -17.45 -11.54
C LEU A 385 8.39 -18.15 -12.58
N SER A 386 7.89 -19.37 -12.29
CA SER A 386 6.83 -20.03 -13.05
C SER A 386 5.43 -19.47 -12.81
N GLU A 387 5.26 -18.53 -11.87
CA GLU A 387 3.96 -17.93 -11.56
C GLU A 387 3.29 -17.34 -12.81
N HIS A 388 2.01 -17.64 -12.97
CA HIS A 388 1.21 -17.25 -14.13
C HIS A 388 0.43 -15.95 -13.86
N GLU A 389 0.04 -15.71 -12.61
CA GLU A 389 -0.68 -14.51 -12.22
C GLU A 389 0.27 -13.30 -12.18
N GLU A 390 0.06 -12.32 -13.08
CA GLU A 390 0.96 -11.18 -13.25
C GLU A 390 1.18 -10.43 -11.92
N SER A 391 0.11 -10.24 -11.15
CA SER A 391 0.16 -9.50 -9.90
C SER A 391 1.01 -10.18 -8.82
N VAL A 392 1.10 -11.52 -8.84
CA VAL A 392 1.97 -12.31 -7.95
C VAL A 392 3.39 -12.32 -8.49
N LYS A 393 3.56 -12.54 -9.80
CA LYS A 393 4.88 -12.63 -10.46
C LYS A 393 5.70 -11.35 -10.34
N VAL A 394 5.05 -10.17 -10.35
CA VAL A 394 5.71 -8.88 -10.06
C VAL A 394 6.36 -8.88 -8.67
N GLU A 395 5.67 -9.40 -7.67
CA GLU A 395 6.21 -9.51 -6.31
C GLU A 395 7.32 -10.57 -6.21
N VAL A 396 7.26 -11.63 -7.04
CA VAL A 396 8.34 -12.63 -7.11
C VAL A 396 9.63 -11.98 -7.59
N TYR A 397 9.58 -11.15 -8.63
CA TYR A 397 10.74 -10.38 -9.08
C TYR A 397 11.28 -9.45 -7.98
N ALA A 398 10.40 -8.75 -7.25
CA ALA A 398 10.81 -7.88 -6.14
C ALA A 398 11.48 -8.66 -4.99
N ALA A 399 10.96 -9.85 -4.67
CA ALA A 399 11.52 -10.75 -3.68
C ALA A 399 12.89 -11.30 -4.10
N ILE A 400 13.06 -11.70 -5.36
CA ILE A 400 14.33 -12.17 -5.91
C ILE A 400 15.36 -11.04 -5.94
N ASP A 401 14.97 -9.81 -6.31
CA ASP A 401 15.88 -8.67 -6.24
C ASP A 401 16.35 -8.42 -4.80
N SER A 402 15.44 -8.50 -3.82
CA SER A 402 15.79 -8.37 -2.39
C SER A 402 16.74 -9.48 -1.93
N LEU A 403 16.51 -10.71 -2.39
CA LEU A 403 17.41 -11.85 -2.17
C LEU A 403 18.81 -11.62 -2.75
N LEU A 404 18.90 -11.16 -4.00
CA LEU A 404 20.18 -10.87 -4.66
C LEU A 404 20.93 -9.72 -3.99
N ASN A 405 20.21 -8.71 -3.46
CA ASN A 405 20.81 -7.62 -2.70
C ASN A 405 21.47 -8.08 -1.39
N ILE A 406 21.07 -9.22 -0.80
CA ILE A 406 21.80 -9.84 0.33
C ILE A 406 23.23 -10.20 -0.09
N LEU A 407 23.41 -10.68 -1.33
CA LEU A 407 24.74 -10.99 -1.88
C LEU A 407 25.52 -9.73 -2.26
N LEU A 408 24.86 -8.63 -2.61
CA LEU A 408 25.51 -7.37 -2.98
C LEU A 408 26.09 -6.61 -1.77
N ASP A 409 25.28 -6.47 -0.71
CA ASP A 409 25.69 -5.79 0.54
C ASP A 409 26.95 -6.45 1.15
N ALA A 410 27.12 -7.74 0.90
CA ALA A 410 28.28 -8.52 1.30
C ALA A 410 29.60 -8.09 0.65
N GLU A 411 29.57 -7.66 -0.62
CA GLU A 411 30.75 -7.27 -1.37
C GLU A 411 31.20 -5.84 -1.03
N VAL A 412 30.23 -4.93 -0.84
CA VAL A 412 30.51 -3.53 -0.48
C VAL A 412 31.07 -3.42 0.95
N GLY A 413 30.56 -4.22 1.89
CA GLY A 413 31.04 -4.26 3.28
C GLY A 413 32.52 -4.65 3.44
N ARG A 414 33.11 -5.37 2.47
CA ARG A 414 34.55 -5.70 2.46
C ARG A 414 35.44 -4.49 2.19
N THR A 415 34.89 -3.38 1.68
CA THR A 415 35.67 -2.18 1.32
C THR A 415 35.70 -1.10 2.39
N ALA A 416 34.81 -1.15 3.40
CA ALA A 416 34.62 -0.03 4.33
C ALA A 416 35.05 -0.30 5.79
N ALA A 417 35.12 -1.54 6.27
CA ALA A 417 35.59 -1.83 7.62
C ALA A 417 36.23 -3.22 7.70
N GLY A 418 37.52 -3.25 8.05
CA GLY A 418 38.33 -4.46 8.16
C GLY A 418 38.13 -5.23 9.47
N ASP A 419 36.92 -5.70 9.74
CA ASP A 419 36.68 -6.70 10.79
C ASP A 419 36.26 -8.05 10.17
N PRO A 420 37.00 -9.14 10.41
CA PRO A 420 36.66 -10.45 9.87
C PRO A 420 35.57 -11.10 10.73
N MET A 421 34.35 -11.22 10.17
CA MET A 421 33.28 -12.00 10.80
C MET A 421 33.13 -13.35 10.09
N GLU A 422 33.92 -14.33 10.53
CA GLU A 422 34.05 -15.68 9.94
C GLU A 422 32.70 -16.44 9.77
N SER A 423 31.67 -16.14 10.57
CA SER A 423 30.34 -16.77 10.46
C SER A 423 29.47 -16.19 9.33
N SER A 424 29.84 -15.03 8.79
CA SER A 424 29.14 -14.40 7.67
C SER A 424 29.53 -14.99 6.33
N ASP A 425 30.75 -15.53 6.19
CA ASP A 425 31.25 -15.98 4.89
C ASP A 425 30.66 -17.32 4.46
N ASN A 426 30.50 -18.30 5.37
CA ASN A 426 29.89 -19.59 5.04
C ASN A 426 28.42 -19.46 4.57
N PHE A 427 27.61 -18.62 5.23
CA PHE A 427 26.22 -18.40 4.80
C PHE A 427 26.15 -17.80 3.40
N LYS A 428 27.02 -16.83 3.10
CA LYS A 428 27.06 -16.17 1.79
C LYS A 428 27.51 -17.12 0.69
N GLU A 429 28.49 -17.96 0.97
CA GLU A 429 28.96 -18.98 0.03
C GLU A 429 27.83 -19.97 -0.29
N SER A 430 27.16 -20.52 0.73
CA SER A 430 26.02 -21.41 0.53
C SER A 430 24.85 -20.73 -0.21
N LEU A 431 24.52 -19.48 0.13
CA LEU A 431 23.47 -18.72 -0.57
C LEU A 431 23.86 -18.45 -2.02
N SER A 432 25.12 -18.06 -2.26
CA SER A 432 25.65 -17.85 -3.61
C SER A 432 25.61 -19.14 -4.42
N GLU A 433 25.97 -20.29 -3.86
CA GLU A 433 25.90 -21.59 -4.53
C GLU A 433 24.46 -21.98 -4.86
N SER A 434 23.53 -21.75 -3.92
CA SER A 434 22.10 -21.97 -4.14
C SER A 434 21.58 -21.13 -5.31
N VAL A 435 21.88 -19.83 -5.34
CA VAL A 435 21.46 -18.96 -6.45
C VAL A 435 22.14 -19.37 -7.75
N LYS A 436 23.45 -19.67 -7.74
CA LYS A 436 24.21 -20.14 -8.92
C LYS A 436 23.56 -21.36 -9.57
N SER A 437 23.07 -22.31 -8.77
CA SER A 437 22.41 -23.52 -9.28
C SER A 437 21.10 -23.24 -10.05
N GLN A 438 20.52 -22.05 -9.89
CA GLN A 438 19.24 -21.65 -10.50
C GLN A 438 19.37 -20.45 -11.46
N VAL A 439 20.60 -20.00 -11.78
CA VAL A 439 20.84 -18.84 -12.67
C VAL A 439 20.15 -19.02 -14.02
N SER A 440 20.22 -20.22 -14.62
CA SER A 440 19.59 -20.50 -15.91
C SER A 440 18.08 -20.29 -15.86
N LEU A 441 17.41 -20.67 -14.78
CA LEU A 441 15.97 -20.45 -14.59
C LEU A 441 15.65 -18.95 -14.50
N ILE A 442 16.41 -18.21 -13.70
CA ILE A 442 16.23 -16.75 -13.55
C ILE A 442 16.32 -16.07 -14.91
N ILE A 443 17.35 -16.40 -15.69
CA ILE A 443 17.56 -15.70 -16.95
C ILE A 443 16.55 -16.13 -18.00
N ASN A 444 16.21 -17.42 -18.10
CA ASN A 444 15.24 -17.89 -19.09
C ASN A 444 13.85 -17.28 -18.85
N ARG A 445 13.37 -17.26 -17.60
CA ARG A 445 12.07 -16.63 -17.26
C ARG A 445 12.09 -15.12 -17.45
N SER A 446 13.17 -14.45 -17.03
CA SER A 446 13.36 -13.00 -17.27
C SER A 446 13.39 -12.66 -18.76
N ARG A 447 14.00 -13.53 -19.59
CA ARG A 447 14.05 -13.37 -21.05
C ARG A 447 12.67 -13.49 -21.69
N THR A 448 11.82 -14.38 -21.18
CA THR A 448 10.43 -14.54 -21.64
C THR A 448 9.62 -13.31 -21.26
N ASP A 449 9.66 -12.92 -19.99
CA ASP A 449 8.88 -11.77 -19.48
C ASP A 449 9.33 -10.44 -20.09
N LEU A 450 10.63 -10.28 -20.39
CA LEU A 450 11.16 -9.11 -21.10
C LEU A 450 10.55 -8.94 -22.51
N ALA A 451 10.21 -10.05 -23.18
CA ALA A 451 9.56 -10.02 -24.49
C ALA A 451 8.03 -9.85 -24.42
N GLY A 452 7.45 -9.97 -23.23
CA GLY A 452 6.02 -9.76 -22.99
C GLY A 452 5.61 -8.29 -23.12
N ARG A 453 4.30 -8.03 -22.99
CA ARG A 453 3.73 -6.67 -23.08
C ARG A 453 3.70 -5.94 -21.74
N SER A 454 3.68 -6.66 -20.61
CA SER A 454 3.57 -6.06 -19.28
C SER A 454 4.77 -5.16 -18.96
N PHE A 455 4.51 -3.87 -18.71
CA PHE A 455 5.54 -2.93 -18.26
C PHE A 455 6.19 -3.38 -16.95
N LYS A 456 5.40 -3.85 -15.98
CA LYS A 456 5.87 -4.21 -14.63
C LYS A 456 6.78 -5.44 -14.68
N LEU A 457 6.39 -6.48 -15.41
CA LEU A 457 7.21 -7.70 -15.54
C LEU A 457 8.50 -7.43 -16.31
N ARG A 458 8.46 -6.63 -17.38
CA ARG A 458 9.67 -6.21 -18.11
C ARG A 458 10.64 -5.45 -17.19
N LEU A 459 10.14 -4.49 -16.41
CA LEU A 459 10.96 -3.73 -15.47
C LEU A 459 11.52 -4.60 -14.34
N GLY A 460 10.72 -5.51 -13.77
CA GLY A 460 11.16 -6.47 -12.75
C GLY A 460 12.26 -7.40 -13.28
N SER A 461 12.08 -7.94 -14.49
CA SER A 461 13.06 -8.78 -15.18
C SER A 461 14.40 -8.06 -15.37
N LEU A 462 14.38 -6.82 -15.87
CA LEU A 462 15.60 -6.02 -16.07
C LEU A 462 16.31 -5.72 -14.75
N THR A 463 15.54 -5.44 -13.69
CA THR A 463 16.08 -5.15 -12.36
C THR A 463 16.79 -6.37 -11.79
N VAL A 464 16.14 -7.53 -11.79
CA VAL A 464 16.74 -8.79 -11.31
C VAL A 464 17.97 -9.17 -12.12
N LEU A 465 17.93 -9.09 -13.46
CA LEU A 465 19.09 -9.37 -14.30
C LEU A 465 20.28 -8.45 -13.99
N LYS A 466 20.02 -7.16 -13.73
CA LYS A 466 21.06 -6.19 -13.40
C LYS A 466 21.72 -6.55 -12.08
N THR A 467 20.92 -6.81 -11.05
CA THR A 467 21.43 -7.19 -9.72
C THR A 467 22.18 -8.51 -9.80
N LEU A 468 21.65 -9.49 -10.56
CA LEU A 468 22.29 -10.78 -10.80
C LEU A 468 23.69 -10.64 -11.43
N PHE A 469 23.83 -9.85 -12.50
CA PHE A 469 25.13 -9.62 -13.15
C PHE A 469 26.12 -8.89 -12.26
N THR A 470 25.64 -8.11 -11.29
CA THR A 470 26.50 -7.43 -10.32
C THR A 470 27.08 -8.43 -9.31
N VAL A 471 26.26 -9.36 -8.79
CA VAL A 471 26.65 -10.27 -7.69
C VAL A 471 27.17 -11.63 -8.16
N LEU A 472 26.88 -12.04 -9.40
CA LEU A 472 27.30 -13.30 -9.99
C LEU A 472 27.88 -13.08 -11.40
N PRO A 473 29.12 -12.58 -11.50
CA PRO A 473 29.75 -12.23 -12.79
C PRO A 473 30.05 -13.43 -13.69
N TYR A 474 29.82 -14.66 -13.25
CA TYR A 474 29.99 -15.89 -14.04
C TYR A 474 28.71 -16.33 -14.76
N ALA A 475 27.67 -15.49 -14.83
CA ALA A 475 26.50 -15.77 -15.64
C ALA A 475 26.94 -16.03 -17.10
N ASN A 476 26.75 -17.27 -17.55
CA ASN A 476 27.39 -17.85 -18.73
C ASN A 476 27.21 -16.96 -19.98
N ASP A 477 28.31 -16.68 -20.69
CA ASP A 477 28.38 -15.77 -21.85
C ASP A 477 27.29 -16.04 -22.90
N GLU A 478 26.88 -17.29 -23.09
CA GLU A 478 25.82 -17.71 -24.02
C GLU A 478 24.45 -17.14 -23.67
N VAL A 479 24.17 -17.03 -22.37
CA VAL A 479 22.90 -16.54 -21.89
C VAL A 479 22.79 -15.04 -22.14
N VAL A 480 23.87 -14.29 -21.92
CA VAL A 480 23.89 -12.86 -22.24
C VAL A 480 23.83 -12.62 -23.74
N LYS A 481 24.54 -13.43 -24.55
CA LYS A 481 24.43 -13.41 -26.02
C LYS A 481 22.97 -13.55 -26.48
N SER A 482 22.17 -14.41 -25.82
CA SER A 482 20.74 -14.59 -26.14
C SER A 482 19.85 -13.39 -25.78
N LEU A 483 20.24 -12.57 -24.80
CA LEU A 483 19.51 -11.37 -24.41
C LEU A 483 19.75 -10.20 -25.36
N VAL A 484 20.88 -10.18 -26.06
CA VAL A 484 21.30 -9.03 -26.86
C VAL A 484 20.29 -8.57 -27.93
N PRO A 485 19.66 -9.45 -28.72
CA PRO A 485 18.64 -9.00 -29.69
C PRO A 485 17.48 -8.28 -29.01
N LYS A 486 17.06 -8.75 -27.84
CA LYS A 486 15.96 -8.15 -27.06
C LYS A 486 16.36 -6.81 -26.44
N LEU A 487 17.61 -6.68 -26.00
CA LEU A 487 18.15 -5.43 -25.45
C LEU A 487 18.15 -4.30 -26.50
N LYS A 488 18.40 -4.61 -27.79
CA LYS A 488 18.31 -3.63 -28.88
C LYS A 488 16.89 -3.08 -29.06
N VAL A 489 15.89 -3.98 -29.09
CA VAL A 489 14.48 -3.59 -29.19
C VAL A 489 14.08 -2.74 -27.99
N ALA A 490 14.47 -3.16 -26.79
CA ALA A 490 14.05 -2.50 -25.57
C ALA A 490 14.75 -1.13 -25.34
N LEU A 491 15.93 -0.89 -25.92
CA LEU A 491 16.56 0.45 -25.94
C LEU A 491 15.78 1.46 -26.79
N THR A 492 14.93 0.98 -27.72
CA THR A 492 14.03 1.80 -28.51
C THR A 492 12.62 1.87 -27.94
N ASP A 493 12.40 1.36 -26.74
CA ASP A 493 11.09 1.36 -26.09
C ASP A 493 10.58 2.80 -25.88
N SER A 494 9.27 3.01 -26.01
CA SER A 494 8.66 4.33 -25.79
C SER A 494 8.75 4.78 -24.33
N ASN A 495 8.83 3.84 -23.39
CA ASN A 495 8.90 4.10 -21.95
C ASN A 495 10.33 4.38 -21.47
N ALA A 496 10.53 5.55 -20.85
CA ALA A 496 11.83 6.00 -20.37
C ALA A 496 12.41 5.14 -19.24
N ASP A 497 11.58 4.54 -18.39
CA ASP A 497 12.03 3.72 -17.27
C ASP A 497 12.60 2.38 -17.75
N ILE A 498 12.01 1.79 -18.80
CA ILE A 498 12.55 0.59 -19.45
C ILE A 498 13.92 0.90 -20.07
N ARG A 499 14.02 2.01 -20.81
CA ARG A 499 15.30 2.44 -21.39
C ARG A 499 16.37 2.66 -20.31
N PHE A 500 16.02 3.35 -19.21
CA PHE A 500 16.91 3.56 -18.07
C PHE A 500 17.36 2.23 -17.42
N ALA A 501 16.44 1.29 -17.20
CA ALA A 501 16.74 -0.01 -16.60
C ALA A 501 17.71 -0.83 -17.46
N ILE A 502 17.57 -0.77 -18.79
CA ILE A 502 18.48 -1.45 -19.73
C ILE A 502 19.86 -0.84 -19.69
N LEU A 503 19.99 0.48 -19.64
CA LEU A 503 21.29 1.14 -19.48
C LEU A 503 21.99 0.66 -18.21
N GLY A 504 21.25 0.57 -17.10
CA GLY A 504 21.76 0.02 -15.84
C GLY A 504 22.20 -1.44 -15.96
N LEU A 505 21.44 -2.28 -16.67
CA LEU A 505 21.77 -3.67 -16.94
C LEU A 505 23.04 -3.81 -17.80
N LEU A 506 23.14 -3.04 -18.89
CA LEU A 506 24.30 -3.03 -19.78
C LEU A 506 25.57 -2.59 -19.03
N LYS A 507 25.45 -1.57 -18.18
CA LYS A 507 26.54 -1.14 -17.30
C LYS A 507 26.98 -2.27 -16.37
N ALA A 508 26.04 -2.93 -15.69
CA ALA A 508 26.37 -4.05 -14.81
C ALA A 508 27.08 -5.17 -15.58
N PHE A 509 26.59 -5.49 -16.78
CA PHE A 509 27.20 -6.48 -17.66
C PHE A 509 28.65 -6.13 -18.04
N VAL A 510 28.91 -4.91 -18.52
CA VAL A 510 30.25 -4.47 -18.92
C VAL A 510 31.21 -4.42 -17.72
N MET A 511 30.77 -3.88 -16.58
CA MET A 511 31.62 -3.69 -15.40
C MET A 511 31.97 -5.00 -14.70
N TYR A 512 30.97 -5.85 -14.46
CA TYR A 512 31.11 -6.98 -13.54
C TYR A 512 31.32 -8.31 -14.26
N VAL A 513 30.58 -8.57 -15.34
CA VAL A 513 30.71 -9.84 -16.10
C VAL A 513 31.98 -9.87 -16.95
N ARG A 514 32.48 -8.71 -17.40
CA ARG A 514 33.69 -8.57 -18.25
C ARG A 514 33.66 -9.48 -19.48
N PRO A 515 32.67 -9.30 -20.37
CA PRO A 515 32.43 -10.25 -21.44
C PRO A 515 33.52 -10.18 -22.52
N PRO A 516 33.67 -11.23 -23.35
CA PRO A 516 34.59 -11.22 -24.48
C PRO A 516 34.34 -10.03 -25.41
N LEU A 517 35.38 -9.61 -26.13
CA LEU A 517 35.36 -8.43 -27.01
C LEU A 517 34.19 -8.44 -28.03
N GLU A 518 33.73 -9.62 -28.44
CA GLU A 518 32.60 -9.81 -29.38
C GLU A 518 31.25 -9.41 -28.77
N SER A 519 31.04 -9.64 -27.48
CA SER A 519 29.86 -9.20 -26.74
C SER A 519 29.91 -7.70 -26.44
N ILE A 520 31.10 -7.12 -26.26
CA ILE A 520 31.29 -5.66 -26.15
C ILE A 520 30.92 -4.97 -27.48
N LYS A 521 31.24 -5.58 -28.62
CA LYS A 521 30.80 -5.07 -29.95
C LYS A 521 29.28 -4.98 -30.07
N LEU A 522 28.51 -5.78 -29.33
CA LEU A 522 27.06 -5.68 -29.31
C LEU A 522 26.54 -4.51 -28.47
N VAL A 523 27.17 -4.21 -27.34
CA VAL A 523 26.93 -2.95 -26.61
C VAL A 523 27.30 -1.76 -27.49
N SER A 524 28.33 -1.92 -28.34
CA SER A 524 28.70 -0.87 -29.29
C SER A 524 27.64 -0.60 -30.38
N GLN A 525 26.81 -1.59 -30.72
CA GLN A 525 25.69 -1.38 -31.66
C GLN A 525 24.53 -0.60 -31.03
N ALA A 526 24.49 -0.51 -29.70
CA ALA A 526 23.57 0.34 -28.96
C ALA A 526 24.07 1.79 -28.81
N PHE A 527 25.32 2.10 -29.20
CA PHE A 527 25.91 3.45 -29.04
C PHE A 527 25.04 4.61 -29.55
N PRO A 528 24.40 4.54 -30.74
CA PRO A 528 23.55 5.63 -31.21
C PRO A 528 22.36 5.92 -30.29
N PHE A 529 21.80 4.88 -29.67
CA PHE A 529 20.68 4.99 -28.73
C PHE A 529 21.15 5.45 -27.34
N ILE A 530 22.31 4.98 -26.90
CA ILE A 530 22.96 5.42 -25.65
C ILE A 530 23.30 6.92 -25.74
N LEU A 531 23.83 7.38 -26.88
CA LEU A 531 24.12 8.80 -27.15
C LEU A 531 22.85 9.64 -27.21
N ASN A 532 21.77 9.13 -27.83
CA ASN A 532 20.48 9.84 -27.84
C ASN A 532 19.90 10.00 -26.43
N GLU A 533 20.11 9.02 -25.54
CA GLU A 533 19.75 9.14 -24.12
C GLU A 533 20.69 10.06 -23.33
N ALA A 534 21.95 10.24 -23.76
CA ALA A 534 22.87 11.21 -23.16
C ALA A 534 22.37 12.66 -23.34
N ASP A 535 21.70 12.94 -24.45
CA ASP A 535 21.05 14.24 -24.74
C ASP A 535 19.60 14.33 -24.21
N ASN A 536 19.11 13.33 -23.46
CA ASN A 536 17.76 13.35 -22.92
C ASN A 536 17.61 14.35 -21.76
N LYS A 537 16.46 15.03 -21.69
CA LYS A 537 16.09 15.92 -20.58
C LYS A 537 16.04 15.21 -19.22
N TYR A 538 15.85 13.89 -19.21
CA TYR A 538 15.86 13.11 -17.97
C TYR A 538 17.30 12.81 -17.51
N TYR A 539 17.75 13.56 -16.50
CA TYR A 539 19.14 13.57 -16.05
C TYR A 539 19.70 12.20 -15.62
N LYS A 540 18.85 11.29 -15.11
CA LYS A 540 19.30 9.96 -14.68
C LYS A 540 19.73 9.09 -15.86
N SER A 541 18.94 9.07 -16.93
CA SER A 541 19.30 8.38 -18.18
C SER A 541 20.56 8.98 -18.78
N SER A 542 20.66 10.31 -18.84
CA SER A 542 21.84 11.00 -19.35
C SER A 542 23.11 10.62 -18.58
N THR A 543 23.05 10.65 -17.25
CA THR A 543 24.19 10.30 -16.39
C THR A 543 24.65 8.86 -16.59
N GLU A 544 23.71 7.90 -16.66
CA GLU A 544 24.10 6.50 -16.86
C GLU A 544 24.58 6.20 -18.27
N SER A 545 24.04 6.86 -19.30
CA SER A 545 24.58 6.79 -20.65
C SER A 545 26.02 7.28 -20.74
N PHE A 546 26.35 8.41 -20.09
CA PHE A 546 27.73 8.90 -20.03
C PHE A 546 28.66 7.93 -19.32
N HIS A 547 28.21 7.33 -18.22
CA HIS A 547 29.04 6.37 -17.48
C HIS A 547 29.30 5.11 -18.31
N LEU A 548 28.27 4.57 -18.97
CA LEU A 548 28.42 3.43 -19.87
C LEU A 548 29.38 3.74 -21.03
N PHE A 549 29.36 4.96 -21.57
CA PHE A 549 30.29 5.41 -22.59
C PHE A 549 31.75 5.42 -22.11
N THR A 550 32.01 5.72 -20.83
CA THR A 550 33.39 5.68 -20.30
C THR A 550 33.92 4.27 -20.06
N LEU A 551 33.04 3.27 -20.01
CA LEU A 551 33.39 1.89 -19.70
C LEU A 551 33.63 1.02 -20.93
N ILE A 552 33.04 1.39 -22.08
CA ILE A 552 33.21 0.74 -23.38
C ILE A 552 34.33 1.43 -24.14
#